data_AF-A0A2G5E7A7-F1
#
_entry.id   AF-A0A2G5E7A7-F1
#
_cell.length_a   1.000
_cell.length_b   1.000
_cell.length_c   1.000
_cell.angle_alpha   90.00
_cell.angle_beta   90.00
_cell.angle_gamma   90.00
#
_symmetry.space_group_name_H-M   'P 1'
#
loop_
_entity.id
_entity.type
_entity.pdbx_description
1 polymer ?
#
loop_
_entity_poly.entity_id
_entity_poly.type
_entity_poly.pdbx_seq_one_letter_code
_entity_poly.pdbx_strand_id
1 'polypeptide(L)'
;MPHGFMSVDTNLGAARAFLRSLYTQYAEWGVDFVKHDCIFGDDLNVNEITIVSEVLKELNRPILYSLSPGTSATPTMAKDVSALVNMYRITGDDWDSWGDVAAHFNVSRDFAAAHMIGDKGLRGTSWPDLDMLPIGWLTDPGSNDGPHRKSKLNLDEQRTQMTLWSMAKSPLMFGGDLRKLDSITYGIIANPTLLEINSFSMNNREFPYITATNDLRASHLGFITESRRPKEMTALASHVLHLTSCKDHKAKGWVSEVLDNELERICWKDSRRNYRPPFCLYKRKPLVTVASDDEILHKQKYQGKHHLLALDSMESCLDASPKTKLTSQELKSSLFSPCRWDANQMWELNINETLVNSYSGLCGVVKNAKANVNSGGIRSWVATGRRGEIYLSFFNLSSRKMVISAKVSDLNRVHPWRSLHQGSCTYREVWTGKDYGVAKETISLAVAKHGCALLVLRCSP
;
A
#
# COMPACT_ATOMS: atom_id res chain seq x y z
N MET A 1 -2.92 25.31 -15.61
CA MET A 1 -4.21 25.14 -14.92
C MET A 1 -4.70 26.52 -14.50
N PRO A 2 -5.87 27.00 -14.95
CA PRO A 2 -6.37 28.32 -14.55
C PRO A 2 -6.90 28.38 -13.10
N HIS A 3 -7.11 27.23 -12.45
CA HIS A 3 -7.70 27.14 -11.09
C HIS A 3 -6.96 26.15 -10.16
N GLY A 4 -5.66 25.94 -10.37
CA GLY A 4 -4.84 25.06 -9.52
C GLY A 4 -3.87 25.86 -8.64
N PHE A 5 -3.47 25.29 -7.51
CA PHE A 5 -2.32 25.79 -6.77
C PHE A 5 -1.04 25.57 -7.58
N MET A 6 -0.10 26.51 -7.49
CA MET A 6 1.23 26.37 -8.06
C MET A 6 2.25 26.31 -6.91
N SER A 7 3.33 25.57 -7.11
CA SER A 7 4.43 25.55 -6.15
C SER A 7 5.07 26.94 -6.03
N VAL A 8 5.65 27.18 -4.86
CA VAL A 8 6.29 28.45 -4.55
C VAL A 8 7.79 28.35 -4.87
N ASP A 9 8.34 29.30 -5.63
CA ASP A 9 9.79 29.35 -5.88
C ASP A 9 10.53 29.89 -4.65
N THR A 10 10.99 28.98 -3.80
CA THR A 10 11.64 29.29 -2.52
C THR A 10 13.00 29.99 -2.64
N ASN A 11 13.53 30.16 -3.85
CA ASN A 11 14.71 31.01 -4.08
C ASN A 11 14.38 32.51 -3.91
N LEU A 12 13.12 32.89 -4.07
CA LEU A 12 12.67 34.28 -3.94
C LEU A 12 12.40 34.65 -2.48
N GLY A 13 12.79 35.86 -2.08
CA GLY A 13 12.48 36.38 -0.74
C GLY A 13 10.98 36.48 -0.48
N ALA A 14 10.20 36.91 -1.49
CA ALA A 14 8.74 37.02 -1.40
C ALA A 14 8.06 35.67 -1.16
N ALA A 15 8.55 34.60 -1.80
CA ALA A 15 8.09 33.23 -1.59
C ALA A 15 8.28 32.75 -0.14
N ARG A 16 9.47 32.98 0.42
CA ARG A 16 9.76 32.63 1.83
C ARG A 16 8.92 33.46 2.80
N ALA A 17 8.71 34.75 2.49
CA ALA A 17 7.83 35.61 3.27
C ALA A 17 6.36 35.14 3.22
N PHE A 18 5.89 34.69 2.06
CA PHE A 18 4.55 34.11 1.89
C PHE A 18 4.38 32.85 2.76
N LEU A 19 5.28 31.87 2.65
CA LEU A 19 5.26 30.67 3.50
C LEU A 19 5.28 31.05 5.00
N ARG A 20 6.19 31.95 5.40
CA ARG A 20 6.27 32.44 6.79
C ARG A 20 4.95 33.04 7.27
N SER A 21 4.28 33.83 6.42
CA SER A 21 3.00 34.45 6.75
C SER A 21 1.90 33.40 6.98
N LEU A 22 1.85 32.35 6.17
CA LEU A 22 0.87 31.26 6.31
C LEU A 22 1.02 30.52 7.64
N TYR A 23 2.24 30.08 7.97
CA TYR A 23 2.46 29.31 9.19
C TYR A 23 2.39 30.18 10.45
N THR A 24 2.69 31.47 10.36
CA THR A 24 2.40 32.43 11.45
C THR A 24 0.89 32.54 11.67
N GLN A 25 0.12 32.67 10.59
CA GLN A 25 -1.35 32.71 10.68
C GLN A 25 -1.92 31.43 11.30
N TYR A 26 -1.39 30.26 10.94
CA TYR A 26 -1.80 28.98 11.55
C TYR A 26 -1.50 28.95 13.06
N ALA A 27 -0.36 29.49 13.49
CA ALA A 27 -0.03 29.62 14.91
C ALA A 27 -0.99 30.57 15.64
N GLU A 28 -1.36 31.69 15.03
CA GLU A 28 -2.35 32.64 15.57
C GLU A 28 -3.74 32.01 15.72
N TRP A 29 -4.15 31.14 14.79
CA TRP A 29 -5.37 30.35 14.89
C TRP A 29 -5.29 29.23 15.95
N GLY A 30 -4.11 28.99 16.51
CA GLY A 30 -3.90 27.93 17.49
C GLY A 30 -3.79 26.53 16.91
N VAL A 31 -3.43 26.38 15.62
CA VAL A 31 -3.18 25.07 14.99
C VAL A 31 -2.05 24.34 15.73
N ASP A 32 -2.19 23.02 15.89
CA ASP A 32 -1.21 22.14 16.54
C ASP A 32 -0.53 21.14 15.57
N PHE A 33 -1.10 20.95 14.38
CA PHE A 33 -0.66 19.94 13.43
C PHE A 33 -0.94 20.43 12.01
N VAL A 34 0.05 20.32 11.12
CA VAL A 34 -0.10 20.57 9.68
C VAL A 34 0.37 19.35 8.90
N LYS A 35 -0.51 18.86 8.03
CA LYS A 35 -0.17 17.93 6.95
C LYS A 35 0.04 18.71 5.66
N HIS A 36 1.28 18.71 5.18
CA HIS A 36 1.68 19.34 3.93
C HIS A 36 1.68 18.28 2.82
N ASP A 37 0.72 18.43 1.93
CA ASP A 37 0.50 17.52 0.81
C ASP A 37 1.21 17.96 -0.46
N CYS A 38 1.31 17.06 -1.45
CA CYS A 38 1.98 17.30 -2.72
C CYS A 38 3.46 17.74 -2.60
N ILE A 39 4.18 17.19 -1.61
CA ILE A 39 5.56 17.64 -1.31
C ILE A 39 6.56 16.49 -1.06
N PHE A 40 6.10 15.24 -0.91
CA PHE A 40 6.93 14.10 -0.55
C PHE A 40 6.63 12.85 -1.38
N GLY A 41 7.65 12.00 -1.57
CA GLY A 41 7.59 10.87 -2.50
C GLY A 41 7.98 11.31 -3.91
N ASP A 42 7.15 11.02 -4.89
CA ASP A 42 7.36 11.46 -6.29
C ASP A 42 7.40 12.99 -6.45
N ASP A 43 6.78 13.74 -5.52
CA ASP A 43 6.74 15.21 -5.47
C ASP A 43 7.83 15.84 -4.58
N LEU A 44 8.89 15.09 -4.24
CA LEU A 44 9.88 15.51 -3.24
C LEU A 44 10.46 16.92 -3.52
N ASN A 45 10.21 17.85 -2.61
CA ASN A 45 10.81 19.19 -2.61
C ASN A 45 11.44 19.51 -1.25
N VAL A 46 12.70 19.10 -1.08
CA VAL A 46 13.46 19.27 0.17
C VAL A 46 13.64 20.74 0.56
N ASN A 47 13.79 21.65 -0.43
CA ASN A 47 14.00 23.06 -0.16
C ASN A 47 12.79 23.69 0.51
N GLU A 48 11.59 23.44 -0.02
CA GLU A 48 10.36 23.95 0.59
C GLU A 48 10.09 23.31 1.96
N ILE A 49 10.32 22.00 2.11
CA ILE A 49 10.24 21.32 3.40
C ILE A 49 11.16 21.97 4.43
N THR A 50 12.39 22.32 4.04
CA THR A 50 13.38 22.97 4.91
C THR A 50 12.90 24.36 5.34
N ILE A 51 12.46 25.20 4.41
CA ILE A 51 11.96 26.54 4.74
C ILE A 51 10.76 26.47 5.68
N VAL A 52 9.81 25.57 5.44
CA VAL A 52 8.66 25.38 6.32
C VAL A 52 9.12 24.91 7.70
N SER A 53 10.04 23.94 7.77
CA SER A 53 10.60 23.43 9.03
C SER A 53 11.27 24.53 9.85
N GLU A 54 12.05 25.41 9.21
CA GLU A 54 12.69 26.57 9.85
C GLU A 54 11.66 27.54 10.42
N VAL A 55 10.63 27.88 9.64
CA VAL A 55 9.53 28.73 10.13
C VAL A 55 8.86 28.09 11.34
N LEU A 56 8.49 26.81 11.27
CA LEU A 56 7.84 26.10 12.37
C LEU A 56 8.72 26.01 13.63
N LYS A 57 10.05 25.96 13.47
CA LYS A 57 11.00 25.96 14.58
C LYS A 57 11.08 27.32 15.29
N GLU A 58 10.85 28.41 14.59
CA GLU A 58 10.87 29.78 15.13
C GLU A 58 9.56 30.16 15.84
N LEU A 59 8.46 29.44 15.60
CA LEU A 59 7.18 29.70 16.25
C LEU A 59 7.22 29.37 17.75
N ASN A 60 6.66 30.26 18.56
CA ASN A 60 6.51 30.06 20.01
C ASN A 60 5.58 28.87 20.35
N ARG A 61 4.58 28.61 19.49
CA ARG A 61 3.68 27.46 19.58
C ARG A 61 4.24 26.29 18.76
N PRO A 62 4.47 25.10 19.34
CA PRO A 62 4.83 23.91 18.57
C PRO A 62 3.69 23.50 17.63
N ILE A 63 3.99 23.35 16.35
CA ILE A 63 3.09 22.75 15.35
C ILE A 63 3.79 21.51 14.81
N LEU A 64 3.15 20.35 14.90
CA LEU A 64 3.66 19.11 14.34
C LEU A 64 3.60 19.14 12.81
N TYR A 65 4.68 18.70 12.18
CA TYR A 65 4.83 18.76 10.73
C TYR A 65 4.78 17.36 10.09
N SER A 66 3.76 17.13 9.25
CA SER A 66 3.51 15.88 8.54
C SER A 66 3.64 16.07 7.02
N LEU A 67 4.30 15.15 6.32
CA LEU A 67 4.45 15.18 4.85
C LEU A 67 3.59 14.14 4.13
N SER A 68 3.13 14.48 2.92
CA SER A 68 2.26 13.67 2.03
C SER A 68 2.54 14.02 0.55
N PRO A 69 2.25 13.15 -0.44
CA PRO A 69 1.52 11.88 -0.37
C PRO A 69 2.39 10.63 -0.25
N GLY A 70 3.72 10.69 -0.25
CA GLY A 70 4.55 9.51 0.02
C GLY A 70 4.56 8.43 -1.07
N THR A 71 3.96 8.69 -2.22
CA THR A 71 3.99 7.79 -3.39
C THR A 71 5.45 7.50 -3.77
N SER A 72 5.79 6.22 -3.92
CA SER A 72 7.16 5.77 -4.24
C SER A 72 8.24 6.18 -3.23
N ALA A 73 7.86 6.56 -2.00
CA ALA A 73 8.83 6.95 -0.98
C ALA A 73 9.85 5.83 -0.70
N THR A 74 11.10 6.23 -0.51
CA THR A 74 12.21 5.31 -0.19
C THR A 74 12.88 5.71 1.11
N PRO A 75 13.59 4.80 1.79
CA PRO A 75 14.37 5.15 2.97
C PRO A 75 15.42 6.24 2.70
N THR A 76 15.95 6.35 1.48
CA THR A 76 16.87 7.44 1.10
C THR A 76 16.18 8.80 1.15
N MET A 77 15.02 8.93 0.49
CA MET A 77 14.23 10.18 0.53
C MET A 77 13.84 10.55 1.96
N ALA A 78 13.52 9.55 2.78
CA ALA A 78 13.16 9.76 4.17
C ALA A 78 14.33 10.29 5.01
N LYS A 79 15.56 9.84 4.76
CA LYS A 79 16.77 10.39 5.42
C LYS A 79 17.01 11.86 5.09
N ASP A 80 16.64 12.30 3.89
CA ASP A 80 16.80 13.69 3.48
C ASP A 80 15.86 14.64 4.23
N VAL A 81 14.73 14.13 4.76
CA VAL A 81 13.67 14.96 5.38
C VAL A 81 13.39 14.63 6.85
N SER A 82 13.80 13.48 7.38
CA SER A 82 13.39 13.02 8.72
C SER A 82 13.68 14.07 9.79
N ALA A 83 14.89 14.64 9.79
CA ALA A 83 15.30 15.67 10.75
C ALA A 83 14.51 16.99 10.68
N LEU A 84 13.76 17.21 9.60
CA LEU A 84 12.99 18.43 9.34
C LEU A 84 11.52 18.31 9.75
N VAL A 85 11.03 17.11 10.03
CA VAL A 85 9.59 16.84 10.20
C VAL A 85 9.29 15.94 11.40
N ASN A 86 8.01 15.77 11.74
CA ASN A 86 7.57 14.87 12.80
C ASN A 86 7.00 13.56 12.26
N MET A 87 6.52 13.56 11.01
CA MET A 87 6.10 12.36 10.31
C MET A 87 6.08 12.58 8.80
N TYR A 88 6.18 11.51 8.03
CA TYR A 88 6.14 11.55 6.57
C TYR A 88 5.50 10.28 6.03
N ARG A 89 4.56 10.41 5.09
CA ARG A 89 3.90 9.26 4.51
C ARG A 89 4.85 8.43 3.66
N ILE A 90 4.80 7.10 3.79
CA ILE A 90 5.75 6.18 3.12
C ILE A 90 5.12 5.35 2.00
N THR A 91 3.83 5.52 1.75
CA THR A 91 3.07 4.93 0.64
C THR A 91 2.19 5.99 0.00
N GLY A 92 1.55 5.69 -1.13
CA GLY A 92 0.40 6.48 -1.59
C GLY A 92 -0.81 6.34 -0.66
N ASP A 93 -1.94 6.94 -1.04
CA ASP A 93 -3.19 6.91 -0.27
C ASP A 93 -3.62 5.48 0.09
N ASP A 94 -3.80 5.22 1.39
CA ASP A 94 -4.36 3.98 1.89
C ASP A 94 -5.89 4.02 1.89
N TRP A 95 -6.49 2.93 1.40
CA TRP A 95 -7.94 2.75 1.36
C TRP A 95 -8.31 1.34 1.75
N ASP A 96 -9.61 1.09 1.85
CA ASP A 96 -10.17 -0.13 2.42
C ASP A 96 -10.17 -1.32 1.45
N SER A 97 -9.06 -1.56 0.75
CA SER A 97 -8.82 -2.76 -0.05
C SER A 97 -7.67 -3.58 0.53
N TRP A 98 -7.77 -4.91 0.41
CA TRP A 98 -6.69 -5.79 0.85
C TRP A 98 -5.36 -5.51 0.12
N GLY A 99 -5.43 -5.13 -1.16
CA GLY A 99 -4.24 -4.79 -1.95
C GLY A 99 -3.49 -3.58 -1.38
N ASP A 100 -4.21 -2.56 -0.92
CA ASP A 100 -3.64 -1.39 -0.27
C ASP A 100 -2.97 -1.81 1.06
N VAL A 101 -3.69 -2.51 1.95
CA VAL A 101 -3.14 -3.01 3.23
C VAL A 101 -1.91 -3.91 3.02
N ALA A 102 -1.94 -4.81 2.05
CA ALA A 102 -0.85 -5.74 1.77
C ALA A 102 0.42 -5.04 1.26
N ALA A 103 0.29 -3.92 0.54
CA ALA A 103 1.41 -3.17 0.00
C ALA A 103 2.32 -2.60 1.10
N HIS A 104 1.75 -2.24 2.26
CA HIS A 104 2.47 -1.68 3.40
C HIS A 104 3.51 -2.62 4.01
N PHE A 105 3.35 -3.95 3.89
CA PHE A 105 4.27 -4.91 4.51
C PHE A 105 5.71 -4.81 3.98
N ASN A 106 5.89 -4.56 2.68
CA ASN A 106 7.24 -4.42 2.12
C ASN A 106 7.86 -3.07 2.50
N VAL A 107 7.08 -2.00 2.39
CA VAL A 107 7.54 -0.65 2.68
C VAL A 107 7.91 -0.52 4.16
N SER A 108 7.03 -0.94 5.08
CA SER A 108 7.30 -0.92 6.52
C SER A 108 8.55 -1.72 6.89
N ARG A 109 8.76 -2.91 6.28
CA ARG A 109 10.00 -3.69 6.46
C ARG A 109 11.22 -2.89 6.06
N ASP A 110 11.20 -2.29 4.87
CA ASP A 110 12.35 -1.57 4.30
C ASP A 110 12.71 -0.34 5.14
N PHE A 111 11.70 0.40 5.62
CA PHE A 111 11.90 1.55 6.52
C PHE A 111 12.38 1.14 7.91
N ALA A 112 11.86 0.04 8.47
CA ALA A 112 12.36 -0.51 9.75
C ALA A 112 13.82 -0.97 9.63
N ALA A 113 14.17 -1.69 8.56
CA ALA A 113 15.52 -2.16 8.28
C ALA A 113 16.51 -1.00 8.07
N ALA A 114 16.04 0.13 7.56
CA ALA A 114 16.81 1.36 7.41
C ALA A 114 16.86 2.23 8.68
N HIS A 115 16.34 1.75 9.80
CA HIS A 115 16.29 2.46 11.10
C HIS A 115 15.51 3.78 11.06
N MET A 116 14.47 3.86 10.23
CA MET A 116 13.67 5.08 10.08
C MET A 116 12.53 5.21 11.09
N ILE A 117 12.24 4.17 11.90
CA ILE A 117 11.17 4.21 12.91
C ILE A 117 11.65 5.04 14.10
N GLY A 118 11.04 6.22 14.30
CA GLY A 118 11.38 7.09 15.43
C GLY A 118 12.76 7.73 15.31
N ASP A 119 13.23 7.99 14.08
CA ASP A 119 14.49 8.68 13.81
C ASP A 119 14.45 10.13 14.32
N LYS A 120 15.57 10.84 14.31
CA LYS A 120 15.63 12.26 14.70
C LYS A 120 14.66 13.08 13.83
N GLY A 121 13.83 13.90 14.47
CA GLY A 121 12.85 14.77 13.82
C GLY A 121 12.84 16.21 14.33
N LEU A 122 11.93 17.00 13.78
CA LEU A 122 11.72 18.40 14.17
C LEU A 122 11.35 18.48 15.66
N ARG A 123 12.26 19.04 16.47
CA ARG A 123 12.09 19.20 17.93
C ARG A 123 11.79 17.88 18.66
N GLY A 124 12.18 16.72 18.11
CA GLY A 124 11.88 15.43 18.69
C GLY A 124 12.22 14.27 17.76
N THR A 125 11.25 13.39 17.53
CA THR A 125 11.35 12.22 16.65
C THR A 125 10.48 12.37 15.41
N SER A 126 10.88 11.69 14.34
CA SER A 126 10.11 11.58 13.10
C SER A 126 9.64 10.14 12.88
N TRP A 127 8.41 9.99 12.41
CA TRP A 127 7.75 8.69 12.27
C TRP A 127 7.36 8.40 10.81
N PRO A 128 7.69 7.20 10.27
CA PRO A 128 7.13 6.72 9.02
C PRO A 128 5.61 6.57 9.14
N ASP A 129 4.86 7.23 8.26
CA ASP A 129 3.40 7.23 8.25
C ASP A 129 2.84 6.28 7.19
N LEU A 130 2.14 5.24 7.62
CA LEU A 130 1.44 4.28 6.77
C LEU A 130 0.06 4.80 6.34
N ASP A 131 -0.22 6.08 6.54
CA ASP A 131 -1.49 6.74 6.25
C ASP A 131 -2.62 6.40 7.24
N MET A 132 -3.74 7.10 7.06
CA MET A 132 -4.94 7.00 7.88
C MET A 132 -5.55 5.59 7.84
N LEU A 133 -6.28 5.22 8.90
CA LEU A 133 -7.00 3.95 9.02
C LEU A 133 -8.39 4.07 8.34
N PRO A 134 -8.64 3.42 7.19
CA PRO A 134 -9.92 3.45 6.50
C PRO A 134 -10.88 2.41 7.11
N ILE A 135 -11.20 2.60 8.40
CA ILE A 135 -12.05 1.72 9.19
C ILE A 135 -13.30 2.48 9.65
N GLY A 136 -14.43 1.78 9.81
CA GLY A 136 -15.68 2.36 10.29
C GLY A 136 -16.56 2.86 9.14
N TRP A 137 -17.11 4.07 9.28
CA TRP A 137 -18.03 4.69 8.33
C TRP A 137 -17.31 5.73 7.47
N LEU A 138 -17.29 5.53 6.14
CA LEU A 138 -16.40 6.17 5.17
C LEU A 138 -17.16 6.59 3.90
N THR A 139 -16.47 7.26 2.97
CA THR A 139 -16.87 7.47 1.57
C THR A 139 -16.02 6.62 0.62
N ASP A 140 -16.38 6.56 -0.67
CA ASP A 140 -15.48 6.03 -1.69
C ASP A 140 -14.29 6.98 -1.96
N PRO A 141 -13.13 6.43 -2.38
CA PRO A 141 -11.96 7.23 -2.72
C PRO A 141 -12.29 8.35 -3.71
N GLY A 142 -11.82 9.57 -3.42
CA GLY A 142 -12.04 10.74 -4.28
C GLY A 142 -13.46 11.32 -4.24
N SER A 143 -14.34 10.81 -3.36
CA SER A 143 -15.66 11.41 -3.15
C SER A 143 -15.70 12.35 -1.96
N ASN A 144 -16.24 13.56 -2.19
CA ASN A 144 -16.42 14.59 -1.17
C ASN A 144 -17.68 14.36 -0.31
N ASP A 145 -18.78 13.90 -0.92
CA ASP A 145 -20.10 13.90 -0.28
C ASP A 145 -20.76 12.51 -0.18
N GLY A 146 -20.22 11.47 -0.82
CA GLY A 146 -20.79 10.11 -0.79
C GLY A 146 -20.62 9.29 -2.09
N PRO A 147 -21.06 8.03 -2.12
CA PRO A 147 -21.91 7.37 -1.14
C PRO A 147 -21.16 7.06 0.16
N HIS A 148 -21.85 7.24 1.29
CA HIS A 148 -21.33 6.79 2.58
C HIS A 148 -21.57 5.29 2.75
N ARG A 149 -20.60 4.60 3.33
CA ARG A 149 -20.60 3.15 3.50
C ARG A 149 -19.71 2.72 4.64
N LYS A 150 -19.84 1.46 5.07
CA LYS A 150 -18.82 0.84 5.92
C LYS A 150 -17.54 0.58 5.12
N SER A 151 -16.42 0.48 5.82
CA SER A 151 -15.19 -0.10 5.30
C SER A 151 -15.44 -1.47 4.65
N LYS A 152 -14.79 -1.71 3.52
CA LYS A 152 -14.81 -2.96 2.75
C LYS A 152 -13.83 -3.99 3.32
N LEU A 153 -12.91 -3.57 4.20
CA LEU A 153 -12.05 -4.49 4.94
C LEU A 153 -12.88 -5.35 5.87
N ASN A 154 -12.67 -6.66 5.81
CA ASN A 154 -13.27 -7.56 6.80
C ASN A 154 -12.56 -7.45 8.16
N LEU A 155 -13.13 -8.09 9.19
CA LEU A 155 -12.60 -7.97 10.56
C LEU A 155 -11.14 -8.45 10.71
N ASP A 156 -10.77 -9.53 10.02
CA ASP A 156 -9.39 -10.04 10.06
C ASP A 156 -8.43 -9.07 9.38
N GLU A 157 -8.83 -8.45 8.27
CA GLU A 157 -8.05 -7.43 7.57
C GLU A 157 -7.88 -6.15 8.41
N GLN A 158 -8.94 -5.69 9.08
CA GLN A 158 -8.87 -4.54 9.99
C GLN A 158 -7.92 -4.80 11.17
N ARG A 159 -7.98 -6.01 11.76
CA ARG A 159 -7.04 -6.44 12.82
C ARG A 159 -5.61 -6.52 12.30
N THR A 160 -5.41 -7.05 11.10
CA THR A 160 -4.11 -7.11 10.42
C THR A 160 -3.54 -5.71 10.22
N GLN A 161 -4.33 -4.77 9.71
CA GLN A 161 -3.92 -3.38 9.50
C GLN A 161 -3.51 -2.72 10.82
N MET A 162 -4.39 -2.74 11.82
CA MET A 162 -4.11 -2.14 13.14
C MET A 162 -2.87 -2.76 13.81
N THR A 163 -2.69 -4.08 13.67
CA THR A 163 -1.51 -4.78 14.21
C THR A 163 -0.23 -4.35 13.49
N LEU A 164 -0.24 -4.26 12.16
CA LEU A 164 0.93 -3.79 11.41
C LEU A 164 1.26 -2.32 11.74
N TRP A 165 0.27 -1.42 11.76
CA TRP A 165 0.49 0.00 12.09
C TRP A 165 1.09 0.16 13.48
N SER A 166 0.59 -0.61 14.45
CA SER A 166 1.13 -0.61 15.80
C SER A 166 2.56 -1.14 15.84
N MET A 167 2.83 -2.27 15.19
CA MET A 167 4.16 -2.87 15.13
C MET A 167 5.16 -2.03 14.33
N ALA A 168 4.73 -1.26 13.34
CA ALA A 168 5.58 -0.32 12.61
C ALA A 168 5.72 1.04 13.31
N LYS A 169 4.99 1.26 14.42
CA LYS A 169 4.87 2.54 15.13
C LYS A 169 4.44 3.70 14.21
N SER A 170 3.55 3.39 13.25
CA SER A 170 2.92 4.41 12.41
C SER A 170 2.02 5.30 13.26
N PRO A 171 1.91 6.60 12.96
CA PRO A 171 0.83 7.43 13.46
C PRO A 171 -0.54 6.78 13.21
N LEU A 172 -1.45 6.91 14.18
CA LEU A 172 -2.78 6.30 14.15
C LEU A 172 -3.84 7.38 13.96
N MET A 173 -4.15 7.71 12.71
CA MET A 173 -5.19 8.67 12.34
C MET A 173 -6.44 7.92 11.87
N PHE A 174 -7.55 8.02 12.61
CA PHE A 174 -8.81 7.35 12.24
C PHE A 174 -9.53 8.10 11.12
N GLY A 175 -9.78 7.43 9.98
CA GLY A 175 -10.44 8.05 8.82
C GLY A 175 -11.97 7.97 8.81
N GLY A 176 -12.57 7.21 9.74
CA GLY A 176 -14.01 7.01 9.81
C GLY A 176 -14.76 8.10 10.58
N ASP A 177 -16.08 8.18 10.37
CA ASP A 177 -16.97 9.00 11.19
C ASP A 177 -17.16 8.39 12.59
N LEU A 178 -16.52 8.99 13.59
CA LEU A 178 -16.61 8.57 15.00
C LEU A 178 -18.03 8.59 15.57
N ARG A 179 -18.95 9.38 15.01
CA ARG A 179 -20.36 9.42 15.46
C ARG A 179 -21.12 8.14 15.09
N LYS A 180 -20.56 7.33 14.18
CA LYS A 180 -21.09 6.04 13.71
C LYS A 180 -20.24 4.86 14.19
N LEU A 181 -19.38 5.07 15.19
CA LEU A 181 -18.47 4.05 15.71
C LEU A 181 -19.25 2.93 16.40
N ASP A 182 -19.05 1.69 15.94
CA ASP A 182 -19.57 0.50 16.60
C ASP A 182 -18.55 -0.10 17.59
N SER A 183 -19.03 -0.98 18.47
CA SER A 183 -18.22 -1.56 19.54
C SER A 183 -17.07 -2.45 19.02
N ILE A 184 -17.23 -3.05 17.83
CA ILE A 184 -16.19 -3.87 17.20
C ILE A 184 -15.07 -2.96 16.73
N THR A 185 -15.39 -1.89 15.99
CA THR A 185 -14.39 -0.91 15.55
C THR A 185 -13.72 -0.23 16.74
N TYR A 186 -14.47 0.16 17.77
CA TYR A 186 -13.89 0.71 19.00
C TYR A 186 -12.88 -0.25 19.64
N GLY A 187 -13.22 -1.54 19.75
CA GLY A 187 -12.32 -2.57 20.29
C GLY A 187 -11.04 -2.79 19.49
N ILE A 188 -11.02 -2.45 18.19
CA ILE A 188 -9.82 -2.49 17.35
C ILE A 188 -8.94 -1.26 17.64
N ILE A 189 -9.51 -0.05 17.51
CA ILE A 189 -8.73 1.19 17.58
C ILE A 189 -8.31 1.56 19.01
N ALA A 190 -9.06 1.11 20.02
CA ALA A 190 -8.78 1.36 21.43
C ALA A 190 -8.16 0.15 22.16
N ASN A 191 -7.61 -0.84 21.43
CA ASN A 191 -6.98 -2.00 22.07
C ASN A 191 -5.73 -1.55 22.86
N PRO A 192 -5.71 -1.71 24.20
CA PRO A 192 -4.64 -1.18 25.02
C PRO A 192 -3.28 -1.82 24.72
N THR A 193 -3.25 -3.09 24.27
CA THR A 193 -2.00 -3.75 23.91
C THR A 193 -1.39 -3.17 22.64
N LEU A 194 -2.23 -2.86 21.64
CA LEU A 194 -1.77 -2.26 20.39
C LEU A 194 -1.29 -0.84 20.60
N LEU A 195 -2.01 -0.04 21.38
CA LEU A 195 -1.61 1.32 21.74
C LEU A 195 -0.30 1.33 22.54
N GLU A 196 -0.10 0.37 23.45
CA GLU A 196 1.15 0.18 24.18
C GLU A 196 2.32 -0.15 23.24
N ILE A 197 2.12 -1.05 22.27
CA ILE A 197 3.13 -1.35 21.25
C ILE A 197 3.45 -0.08 20.45
N ASN A 198 2.44 0.54 19.87
CA ASN A 198 2.59 1.73 19.03
C ASN A 198 3.34 2.85 19.76
N SER A 199 2.98 3.15 21.01
CA SER A 199 3.54 4.26 21.77
C SER A 199 4.89 3.93 22.40
N PHE A 200 5.01 2.77 23.07
CA PHE A 200 6.10 2.54 24.02
C PHE A 200 7.05 1.40 23.66
N SER A 201 6.74 0.56 22.66
CA SER A 201 7.69 -0.49 22.29
C SER A 201 8.93 0.05 21.58
N MET A 202 10.00 -0.75 21.61
CA MET A 202 11.27 -0.50 20.94
C MET A 202 11.70 -1.71 20.11
N ASN A 203 12.72 -1.54 19.27
CA ASN A 203 13.29 -2.60 18.41
C ASN A 203 12.26 -3.26 17.49
N ASN A 204 11.27 -2.47 17.05
CA ASN A 204 10.23 -2.86 16.12
C ASN A 204 10.84 -3.18 14.75
N ARG A 205 10.69 -4.43 14.29
CA ARG A 205 11.22 -4.88 13.00
C ARG A 205 10.52 -6.14 12.51
N GLU A 206 10.68 -6.41 11.21
CA GLU A 206 10.33 -7.71 10.65
C GLU A 206 11.16 -8.83 11.28
N PHE A 207 10.50 -9.95 11.57
CA PHE A 207 11.08 -11.17 12.12
C PHE A 207 11.02 -12.28 11.06
N PRO A 208 12.11 -12.53 10.31
CA PRO A 208 12.07 -13.44 9.16
C PRO A 208 12.18 -14.94 9.55
N TYR A 209 12.40 -15.25 10.83
CA TYR A 209 12.63 -16.62 11.31
C TYR A 209 11.32 -17.35 11.63
N ILE A 210 10.49 -17.51 10.60
CA ILE A 210 9.19 -18.18 10.69
C ILE A 210 9.07 -19.27 9.62
N THR A 211 8.24 -20.26 9.90
CA THR A 211 7.82 -21.29 8.94
C THR A 211 6.30 -21.31 8.84
N ALA A 212 5.77 -21.81 7.73
CA ALA A 212 4.35 -22.11 7.64
C ALA A 212 4.06 -23.41 6.93
N THR A 213 2.94 -24.00 7.35
CA THR A 213 2.36 -25.19 6.73
C THR A 213 0.90 -24.91 6.41
N ASN A 214 0.41 -25.48 5.31
CA ASN A 214 -1.03 -25.51 5.07
C ASN A 214 -1.70 -26.30 6.19
N ASP A 215 -2.84 -25.84 6.68
CA ASP A 215 -3.67 -26.55 7.66
C ASP A 215 -4.39 -27.74 6.98
N LEU A 216 -3.61 -28.70 6.47
CA LEU A 216 -4.08 -29.99 5.94
C LEU A 216 -3.92 -31.05 7.02
N ARG A 217 -4.58 -30.88 8.16
CA ARG A 217 -4.74 -31.96 9.15
C ARG A 217 -6.19 -32.39 9.24
N ALA A 218 -6.60 -33.07 8.17
CA ALA A 218 -7.63 -34.11 8.19
C ALA A 218 -7.29 -35.18 7.14
N SER A 219 -6.12 -35.81 7.24
CA SER A 219 -5.88 -37.18 6.75
C SER A 219 -4.48 -37.67 7.15
N HIS A 220 -4.42 -38.95 7.46
CA HIS A 220 -3.31 -39.69 8.04
C HIS A 220 -2.13 -39.94 7.09
N LEU A 221 -0.96 -40.18 7.73
CA LEU A 221 0.23 -40.93 7.28
C LEU A 221 1.16 -40.32 6.22
N GLY A 222 2.46 -40.29 6.57
CA GLY A 222 3.56 -40.28 5.60
C GLY A 222 4.71 -39.35 5.95
N PHE A 223 5.67 -39.83 6.74
CA PHE A 223 7.00 -39.22 6.84
C PHE A 223 7.67 -39.23 5.46
N ILE A 224 8.02 -38.05 4.91
CA ILE A 224 9.10 -37.93 3.94
C ILE A 224 9.93 -36.69 4.30
N THR A 225 11.13 -36.95 4.82
CA THR A 225 12.25 -36.03 4.86
C THR A 225 12.82 -35.89 3.44
N GLU A 226 12.79 -34.69 2.85
CA GLU A 226 13.69 -34.35 1.75
C GLU A 226 14.44 -33.05 2.04
N SER A 227 15.73 -33.20 2.33
CA SER A 227 16.70 -32.14 2.14
C SER A 227 16.98 -32.02 0.64
N ARG A 228 16.58 -30.93 -0.02
CA ARG A 228 17.06 -30.61 -1.36
C ARG A 228 17.28 -29.11 -1.52
N ARG A 229 18.49 -28.79 -1.99
CA ARG A 229 18.98 -27.45 -2.37
C ARG A 229 18.02 -26.79 -3.37
N PRO A 230 17.93 -25.45 -3.41
CA PRO A 230 17.01 -24.77 -4.31
C PRO A 230 17.49 -24.91 -5.76
N LYS A 231 16.68 -25.57 -6.60
CA LYS A 231 16.72 -25.41 -8.05
C LYS A 231 15.85 -24.21 -8.41
N GLU A 232 16.41 -23.27 -9.16
CA GLU A 232 15.69 -22.16 -9.79
C GLU A 232 14.47 -22.69 -10.55
N MET A 233 13.28 -22.35 -10.08
CA MET A 233 12.05 -22.43 -10.86
C MET A 233 11.89 -21.12 -11.62
N THR A 234 11.89 -21.22 -12.94
CA THR A 234 11.64 -20.15 -13.91
C THR A 234 10.31 -19.44 -13.62
N ALA A 235 10.38 -18.15 -13.31
CA ALA A 235 9.23 -17.30 -13.03
C ALA A 235 8.33 -17.11 -14.26
N LEU A 236 7.02 -17.32 -14.11
CA LEU A 236 6.01 -16.93 -15.10
C LEU A 236 5.91 -15.40 -15.12
N ALA A 237 6.31 -14.75 -16.20
CA ALA A 237 6.30 -13.30 -16.32
C ALA A 237 4.88 -12.73 -16.45
N SER A 238 4.55 -11.69 -15.69
CA SER A 238 3.28 -10.95 -15.79
C SER A 238 3.50 -9.63 -16.54
N HIS A 239 2.59 -9.31 -17.46
CA HIS A 239 2.56 -8.04 -18.20
C HIS A 239 1.85 -6.99 -17.34
N VAL A 240 2.49 -5.83 -17.11
CA VAL A 240 1.91 -4.71 -16.34
C VAL A 240 1.72 -3.52 -17.26
N LEU A 241 0.51 -2.98 -17.35
CA LEU A 241 0.24 -1.74 -18.07
C LEU A 241 0.52 -0.54 -17.16
N HIS A 242 1.34 0.40 -17.63
CA HIS A 242 1.63 1.67 -16.98
C HIS A 242 1.23 2.84 -17.90
N LEU A 243 0.94 4.01 -17.33
CA LEU A 243 0.78 5.24 -18.09
C LEU A 243 2.09 6.03 -18.11
N THR A 244 2.47 6.57 -19.27
CA THR A 244 3.64 7.45 -19.44
C THR A 244 3.31 8.58 -20.41
N SER A 245 4.22 9.55 -20.55
CA SER A 245 4.10 10.59 -21.57
C SER A 245 4.09 9.97 -22.97
N CYS A 246 3.15 10.38 -23.83
CA CYS A 246 3.09 9.94 -25.23
C CYS A 246 4.30 10.38 -26.08
N LYS A 247 5.13 11.29 -25.57
CA LYS A 247 6.40 11.67 -26.19
C LYS A 247 7.53 10.67 -25.90
N ASP A 248 7.36 9.79 -24.92
CA ASP A 248 8.35 8.76 -24.62
C ASP A 248 8.43 7.75 -25.76
N HIS A 249 9.63 7.50 -26.29
CA HIS A 249 9.87 6.45 -27.28
C HIS A 249 9.38 5.07 -26.82
N LYS A 250 9.34 4.81 -25.51
CA LYS A 250 8.82 3.56 -24.93
C LYS A 250 7.31 3.45 -24.99
N ALA A 251 6.59 4.51 -25.36
CA ALA A 251 5.13 4.52 -25.56
C ALA A 251 4.70 3.93 -26.91
N LYS A 252 5.65 3.70 -27.82
CA LYS A 252 5.40 3.18 -29.17
C LYS A 252 5.53 1.66 -29.18
N GLY A 253 4.58 1.00 -29.84
CA GLY A 253 4.58 -0.46 -29.99
C GLY A 253 3.20 -1.10 -29.99
N TRP A 254 2.12 -0.31 -29.98
CA TRP A 254 0.76 -0.81 -30.14
C TRP A 254 0.40 -0.94 -31.61
N VAL A 255 -0.17 -2.08 -31.98
CA VAL A 255 -0.66 -2.34 -33.34
C VAL A 255 -2.08 -2.89 -33.30
N SER A 256 -2.90 -2.53 -34.28
CA SER A 256 -4.21 -3.15 -34.48
C SER A 256 -4.08 -4.38 -35.39
N GLU A 257 -4.74 -5.46 -35.01
CA GLU A 257 -4.85 -6.68 -35.80
C GLU A 257 -6.34 -7.02 -35.98
N VAL A 258 -6.73 -7.41 -37.19
CA VAL A 258 -8.10 -7.86 -37.52
C VAL A 258 -8.13 -9.38 -37.45
N LEU A 259 -9.11 -9.94 -36.74
CA LEU A 259 -9.36 -11.38 -36.66
C LEU A 259 -10.59 -11.77 -37.49
N ASP A 260 -10.70 -13.05 -37.85
CA ASP A 260 -11.88 -13.60 -38.53
C ASP A 260 -13.16 -13.33 -37.71
N ASN A 261 -14.24 -12.95 -38.38
CA ASN A 261 -15.52 -12.42 -37.84
C ASN A 261 -15.54 -10.93 -37.41
N GLU A 262 -14.77 -10.04 -38.06
CA GLU A 262 -14.76 -8.57 -37.82
C GLU A 262 -14.36 -8.11 -36.41
N LEU A 263 -13.78 -9.00 -35.59
CA LEU A 263 -13.24 -8.64 -34.29
C LEU A 263 -11.86 -8.00 -34.47
N GLU A 264 -11.74 -6.72 -34.14
CA GLU A 264 -10.45 -6.04 -34.08
C GLU A 264 -9.83 -6.18 -32.69
N ARG A 265 -8.52 -6.42 -32.61
CA ARG A 265 -7.74 -6.36 -31.37
C ARG A 265 -6.58 -5.37 -31.48
N ILE A 266 -6.15 -4.84 -30.35
CA ILE A 266 -4.94 -4.01 -30.23
C ILE A 266 -3.92 -4.80 -29.41
N CYS A 267 -2.71 -4.95 -29.94
CA CYS A 267 -1.65 -5.76 -29.35
C CYS A 267 -0.37 -4.94 -29.14
N TRP A 268 0.32 -5.20 -28.04
CA TRP A 268 1.66 -4.66 -27.76
C TRP A 268 2.73 -5.58 -28.37
N LYS A 269 3.51 -5.06 -29.33
CA LYS A 269 4.65 -5.74 -29.94
C LYS A 269 5.93 -5.34 -29.22
N ASP A 270 6.45 -6.23 -28.37
CA ASP A 270 7.79 -6.08 -27.80
C ASP A 270 8.83 -6.35 -28.89
N SER A 271 9.56 -5.32 -29.29
CA SER A 271 10.61 -5.38 -30.33
C SER A 271 11.86 -6.17 -29.90
N ARG A 272 11.90 -6.77 -28.71
CA ARG A 272 13.11 -7.37 -28.13
C ARG A 272 13.13 -8.89 -27.87
N ARG A 273 12.17 -9.74 -28.32
CA ARG A 273 12.33 -11.23 -28.29
C ARG A 273 11.24 -12.00 -29.06
N ASN A 274 11.65 -12.98 -29.87
CA ASN A 274 10.82 -13.81 -30.77
C ASN A 274 10.04 -14.99 -30.14
N TYR A 275 9.82 -15.05 -28.82
CA TYR A 275 9.26 -16.26 -28.18
C TYR A 275 8.17 -16.01 -27.13
N ARG A 276 7.40 -14.92 -27.20
CA ARG A 276 6.28 -14.69 -26.26
C ARG A 276 5.01 -14.20 -26.96
N PRO A 277 3.82 -14.65 -26.50
CA PRO A 277 2.56 -14.14 -27.02
C PRO A 277 2.38 -12.66 -26.66
N PRO A 278 1.98 -11.80 -27.60
CA PRO A 278 1.79 -10.36 -27.35
C PRO A 278 0.64 -10.11 -26.36
N PHE A 279 0.75 -9.05 -25.57
CA PHE A 279 -0.37 -8.57 -24.74
C PHE A 279 -1.40 -7.89 -25.64
N CYS A 280 -2.60 -8.46 -25.74
CA CYS A 280 -3.65 -7.98 -26.65
C CYS A 280 -4.96 -7.68 -25.94
N LEU A 281 -5.76 -6.76 -26.49
CA LEU A 281 -7.07 -6.35 -26.00
C LEU A 281 -8.06 -6.25 -27.15
N TYR A 282 -9.31 -6.66 -26.94
CA TYR A 282 -10.33 -6.56 -27.99
C TYR A 282 -10.91 -5.16 -28.06
N LYS A 283 -11.04 -4.61 -29.27
CA LYS A 283 -11.80 -3.38 -29.48
C LYS A 283 -13.28 -3.71 -29.43
N ARG A 284 -14.01 -2.97 -28.61
CA ARG A 284 -15.47 -2.89 -28.72
C ARG A 284 -15.83 -1.56 -29.34
N LYS A 285 -16.38 -1.60 -30.55
CA LYS A 285 -17.13 -0.45 -31.07
C LYS A 285 -18.33 -0.25 -30.16
N PRO A 286 -18.61 0.98 -29.72
CA PRO A 286 -19.75 1.19 -28.86
C PRO A 286 -21.03 0.85 -29.61
N LEU A 287 -21.78 -0.16 -29.14
CA LEU A 287 -23.06 -0.56 -29.72
C LEU A 287 -24.12 0.44 -29.27
N VAL A 288 -24.75 1.13 -30.21
CA VAL A 288 -25.83 2.09 -29.96
C VAL A 288 -27.15 1.46 -30.40
N THR A 289 -28.08 1.30 -29.46
CA THR A 289 -29.48 0.93 -29.75
C THR A 289 -30.40 2.07 -29.33
N VAL A 290 -30.92 2.76 -30.35
CA VAL A 290 -32.03 3.75 -30.36
C VAL A 290 -31.70 5.16 -29.84
N ALA A 291 -32.02 6.17 -30.66
CA ALA A 291 -31.44 7.52 -30.68
C ALA A 291 -32.11 8.56 -29.75
N SER A 292 -31.30 9.39 -29.07
CA SER A 292 -31.73 10.65 -28.40
C SER A 292 -30.73 11.80 -28.61
N ASP A 293 -31.13 13.06 -28.42
CA ASP A 293 -30.35 14.26 -28.76
C ASP A 293 -29.04 14.44 -27.97
N ASP A 294 -28.97 13.94 -26.73
CA ASP A 294 -27.71 13.89 -25.95
C ASP A 294 -26.64 13.01 -26.64
N GLU A 295 -27.06 12.06 -27.50
CA GLU A 295 -26.16 11.13 -28.19
C GLU A 295 -25.40 11.74 -29.36
N ILE A 296 -25.90 12.82 -29.98
CA ILE A 296 -25.20 13.49 -31.10
C ILE A 296 -23.94 14.19 -30.56
N LEU A 297 -24.06 14.82 -29.40
CA LEU A 297 -22.94 15.45 -28.70
C LEU A 297 -21.90 14.40 -28.26
N HIS A 298 -22.35 13.24 -27.79
CA HIS A 298 -21.48 12.15 -27.37
C HIS A 298 -20.81 11.40 -28.54
N LYS A 299 -21.49 11.21 -29.68
CA LYS A 299 -20.90 10.65 -30.91
C LYS A 299 -19.76 11.52 -31.45
N GLN A 300 -19.90 12.84 -31.42
CA GLN A 300 -18.83 13.75 -31.83
C GLN A 300 -17.62 13.70 -30.88
N LYS A 301 -17.86 13.59 -29.57
CA LYS A 301 -16.79 13.57 -28.54
C LYS A 301 -15.90 12.31 -28.59
N TYR A 302 -16.45 11.19 -29.06
CA TYR A 302 -15.79 9.88 -28.99
C TYR A 302 -15.54 9.19 -30.35
N GLN A 303 -15.65 9.92 -31.44
CA GLN A 303 -15.30 9.43 -32.77
C GLN A 303 -13.82 8.98 -32.80
N GLY A 304 -13.56 7.73 -33.20
CA GLY A 304 -12.22 7.14 -33.23
C GLY A 304 -11.72 6.54 -31.91
N LYS A 305 -12.48 6.68 -30.81
CA LYS A 305 -12.13 6.13 -29.49
C LYS A 305 -12.88 4.81 -29.24
N HIS A 306 -12.24 3.91 -28.53
CA HIS A 306 -12.74 2.56 -28.29
C HIS A 306 -12.64 2.16 -26.83
N HIS A 307 -13.59 1.34 -26.39
CA HIS A 307 -13.40 0.49 -25.21
C HIS A 307 -12.48 -0.68 -25.56
N LEU A 308 -11.58 -1.01 -24.65
CA LEU A 308 -10.65 -2.15 -24.80
C LEU A 308 -10.98 -3.22 -23.77
N LEU A 309 -11.28 -4.43 -24.22
CA LEU A 309 -11.76 -5.52 -23.38
C LEU A 309 -10.67 -6.54 -23.07
N ALA A 310 -10.78 -7.16 -21.89
CA ALA A 310 -9.95 -8.30 -21.50
C ALA A 310 -10.22 -9.55 -22.38
N LEU A 311 -9.16 -10.29 -22.68
CA LEU A 311 -9.17 -11.50 -23.52
C LEU A 311 -10.03 -12.65 -22.97
N ASP A 312 -10.17 -12.76 -21.65
CA ASP A 312 -10.72 -13.93 -20.98
C ASP A 312 -12.18 -13.80 -20.56
N SER A 313 -12.73 -12.58 -20.53
CA SER A 313 -14.11 -12.34 -20.10
C SER A 313 -14.94 -11.52 -21.10
N MET A 314 -14.33 -10.70 -21.98
CA MET A 314 -15.02 -9.76 -22.88
C MET A 314 -16.11 -8.86 -22.23
N GLU A 315 -16.20 -8.83 -20.90
CA GLU A 315 -17.25 -8.14 -20.12
C GLU A 315 -16.73 -6.92 -19.36
N SER A 316 -15.41 -6.79 -19.22
CA SER A 316 -14.77 -5.70 -18.48
C SER A 316 -13.85 -4.86 -19.37
N CYS A 317 -13.87 -3.53 -19.17
CA CYS A 317 -13.19 -2.53 -19.98
C CYS A 317 -11.94 -1.99 -19.30
N LEU A 318 -10.89 -1.75 -20.10
CA LEU A 318 -9.60 -1.24 -19.64
C LEU A 318 -9.75 0.17 -19.07
N ASP A 319 -9.34 0.34 -17.82
CA ASP A 319 -9.39 1.59 -17.08
C ASP A 319 -8.00 2.24 -17.01
N ALA A 320 -7.91 3.54 -17.24
CA ALA A 320 -6.69 4.33 -17.12
C ALA A 320 -6.50 4.96 -15.73
N SER A 321 -7.03 4.31 -14.70
CA SER A 321 -6.77 4.72 -13.33
C SER A 321 -5.26 4.71 -13.04
N PRO A 322 -4.67 5.83 -12.57
CA PRO A 322 -3.24 5.94 -12.32
C PRO A 322 -2.89 5.21 -11.02
N LYS A 323 -2.91 3.88 -11.03
CA LYS A 323 -2.45 3.06 -9.92
C LYS A 323 -1.44 2.04 -10.42
N THR A 324 -0.17 2.18 -10.07
CA THR A 324 0.81 1.09 -10.18
C THR A 324 1.60 1.01 -8.88
N LYS A 325 1.75 -0.14 -8.22
CA LYS A 325 2.01 -1.50 -8.72
C LYS A 325 1.08 -2.56 -8.09
N LEU A 326 0.58 -3.51 -8.89
CA LEU A 326 -0.19 -4.67 -8.42
C LEU A 326 0.40 -5.99 -8.90
N THR A 327 0.06 -7.07 -8.20
CA THR A 327 0.74 -8.38 -8.29
C THR A 327 0.08 -9.29 -9.33
N SER A 328 0.75 -10.40 -9.70
CA SER A 328 0.36 -11.30 -10.81
C SER A 328 -1.06 -11.88 -10.74
N GLN A 329 -1.71 -11.87 -9.57
CA GLN A 329 -3.09 -12.31 -9.39
C GLN A 329 -4.12 -11.15 -9.46
N GLU A 330 -3.71 -9.92 -9.14
CA GLU A 330 -4.53 -8.69 -9.17
C GLU A 330 -4.47 -7.96 -10.52
N LEU A 331 -3.50 -8.32 -11.37
CA LEU A 331 -3.31 -7.75 -12.70
C LEU A 331 -4.45 -8.02 -13.68
N LYS A 332 -5.31 -9.01 -13.41
CA LYS A 332 -6.51 -9.24 -14.21
C LYS A 332 -7.74 -8.44 -13.75
N SER A 333 -7.85 -8.09 -12.46
CA SER A 333 -9.07 -7.50 -11.89
C SER A 333 -9.01 -6.00 -11.60
N SER A 334 -7.83 -5.37 -11.70
CA SER A 334 -7.63 -3.93 -11.39
C SER A 334 -7.42 -3.05 -12.63
N LEU A 335 -7.00 -3.63 -13.74
CA LEU A 335 -6.91 -2.95 -15.04
C LEU A 335 -8.27 -2.85 -15.74
N PHE A 336 -9.23 -3.67 -15.32
CA PHE A 336 -10.52 -3.77 -15.97
C PHE A 336 -11.63 -3.53 -14.96
N SER A 337 -12.49 -2.57 -15.27
CA SER A 337 -13.70 -2.27 -14.52
C SER A 337 -14.92 -2.53 -15.40
N PRO A 338 -16.14 -2.65 -14.83
CA PRO A 338 -17.35 -2.76 -15.64
C PRO A 338 -17.39 -1.62 -16.67
N CYS A 339 -17.71 -1.96 -17.92
CA CYS A 339 -17.70 -1.01 -19.02
C CYS A 339 -18.69 0.14 -18.77
N ARG A 340 -18.17 1.37 -18.75
CA ARG A 340 -18.90 2.62 -18.56
C ARG A 340 -18.46 3.61 -19.62
N TRP A 341 -19.36 4.51 -20.01
CA TRP A 341 -19.07 5.56 -20.97
C TRP A 341 -18.32 6.74 -20.33
N ASP A 342 -17.12 6.47 -19.87
CA ASP A 342 -16.27 7.42 -19.13
C ASP A 342 -14.94 7.62 -19.86
N ALA A 343 -14.44 8.86 -19.88
CA ALA A 343 -13.18 9.21 -20.54
C ALA A 343 -11.98 8.41 -20.00
N ASN A 344 -12.04 7.91 -18.76
CA ASN A 344 -11.01 7.05 -18.20
C ASN A 344 -10.95 5.65 -18.84
N GLN A 345 -12.03 5.19 -19.49
CA GLN A 345 -12.09 3.90 -20.22
C GLN A 345 -12.03 4.06 -21.75
N MET A 346 -11.93 5.30 -22.25
CA MET A 346 -11.86 5.59 -23.69
C MET A 346 -10.41 5.68 -24.16
N TRP A 347 -10.04 4.81 -25.09
CA TRP A 347 -8.67 4.73 -25.62
C TRP A 347 -8.63 5.00 -27.13
N GLU A 348 -7.55 5.65 -27.57
CA GLU A 348 -7.32 6.01 -28.97
C GLU A 348 -5.95 5.47 -29.41
N LEU A 349 -5.93 4.70 -30.50
CA LEU A 349 -4.69 4.23 -31.11
C LEU A 349 -4.27 5.21 -32.20
N ASN A 350 -3.13 5.87 -31.99
CA ASN A 350 -2.57 6.81 -32.94
C ASN A 350 -1.77 6.09 -34.04
N ILE A 351 -1.60 6.79 -35.17
CA ILE A 351 -0.78 6.34 -36.31
C ILE A 351 0.69 6.11 -35.91
N ASN A 352 1.18 6.80 -34.88
CA ASN A 352 2.56 6.67 -34.38
C ASN A 352 2.74 5.50 -33.38
N GLU A 353 1.82 4.53 -33.38
CA GLU A 353 1.84 3.32 -32.55
C GLU A 353 1.71 3.57 -31.03
N THR A 354 1.15 4.71 -30.65
CA THR A 354 0.87 5.06 -29.24
C THR A 354 -0.61 4.86 -28.92
N LEU A 355 -0.91 4.34 -27.74
CA LEU A 355 -2.27 4.12 -27.25
C LEU A 355 -2.58 5.13 -26.14
N VAL A 356 -3.38 6.14 -26.45
CA VAL A 356 -3.66 7.30 -25.58
C VAL A 356 -4.95 7.07 -24.81
N ASN A 357 -4.96 7.42 -23.53
CA ASN A 357 -6.18 7.50 -22.74
C ASN A 357 -6.82 8.90 -22.81
N SER A 358 -8.15 8.94 -22.95
CA SER A 358 -8.90 10.18 -23.16
C SER A 358 -9.07 11.06 -21.91
N TYR A 359 -8.90 10.51 -20.70
CA TYR A 359 -8.98 11.26 -19.45
C TYR A 359 -7.63 11.87 -19.08
N SER A 360 -6.58 11.05 -19.01
CA SER A 360 -5.25 11.47 -18.57
C SER A 360 -4.41 12.13 -19.68
N GLY A 361 -4.72 11.85 -20.95
CA GLY A 361 -3.85 12.22 -22.08
C GLY A 361 -2.51 11.49 -22.11
N LEU A 362 -2.32 10.51 -21.22
CA LEU A 362 -1.12 9.67 -21.15
C LEU A 362 -1.25 8.43 -22.03
N CYS A 363 -0.11 7.85 -22.38
CA CYS A 363 -0.02 6.67 -23.22
C CYS A 363 0.24 5.40 -22.39
N GLY A 364 -0.47 4.32 -22.72
CA GLY A 364 -0.26 3.00 -22.13
C GLY A 364 1.05 2.36 -22.59
N VAL A 365 1.82 1.79 -21.66
CA VAL A 365 3.05 1.03 -21.91
C VAL A 365 3.02 -0.27 -21.14
N VAL A 366 3.29 -1.37 -21.83
CA VAL A 366 3.39 -2.68 -21.19
C VAL A 366 4.83 -2.92 -20.74
N LYS A 367 5.05 -3.01 -19.42
CA LYS A 367 6.32 -3.43 -18.83
C LYS A 367 6.26 -4.90 -18.44
N ASN A 368 7.33 -5.62 -18.75
CA ASN A 368 7.57 -6.96 -18.23
C ASN A 368 8.01 -6.83 -16.77
N ALA A 369 7.13 -7.15 -15.83
CA ALA A 369 7.55 -7.27 -14.44
C ALA A 369 8.43 -8.52 -14.30
N LYS A 370 9.72 -8.34 -13.99
CA LYS A 370 10.43 -9.36 -13.22
C LYS A 370 9.76 -9.37 -11.86
N ALA A 371 8.89 -10.34 -11.63
CA ALA A 371 8.21 -10.51 -10.36
C ALA A 371 9.23 -10.84 -9.27
N ASN A 372 9.80 -9.82 -8.63
CA ASN A 372 10.37 -9.91 -7.30
C ASN A 372 9.35 -9.41 -6.27
N VAL A 373 8.10 -9.87 -6.39
CA VAL A 373 7.03 -9.56 -5.44
C VAL A 373 6.38 -10.87 -5.02
N ASN A 374 6.92 -11.50 -3.98
CA ASN A 374 6.15 -12.43 -3.15
C ASN A 374 5.21 -11.58 -2.28
N SER A 375 4.09 -11.12 -2.84
CA SER A 375 2.96 -10.54 -2.08
C SER A 375 2.09 -11.61 -1.44
N GLY A 376 2.16 -12.85 -1.93
CA GLY A 376 1.64 -14.02 -1.23
C GLY A 376 2.67 -14.53 -0.23
N GLY A 377 2.25 -14.75 1.01
CA GLY A 377 3.12 -15.38 2.00
C GLY A 377 2.72 -15.14 3.44
N ILE A 378 3.66 -15.44 4.31
CA ILE A 378 3.58 -15.19 5.74
C ILE A 378 4.57 -14.09 6.10
N ARG A 379 4.22 -13.25 7.06
CA ARG A 379 5.11 -12.23 7.61
C ARG A 379 5.05 -12.32 9.13
N SER A 380 6.08 -11.80 9.78
CA SER A 380 6.08 -11.67 11.23
C SER A 380 6.83 -10.41 11.63
N TRP A 381 6.39 -9.79 12.72
CA TRP A 381 7.11 -8.68 13.33
C TRP A 381 7.38 -8.97 14.79
N VAL A 382 8.45 -8.37 15.29
CA VAL A 382 8.83 -8.43 16.71
C VAL A 382 9.05 -7.02 17.25
N ALA A 383 8.70 -6.82 18.50
CA ALA A 383 8.99 -5.60 19.26
C ALA A 383 9.23 -5.95 20.73
N THR A 384 9.93 -5.05 21.44
CA THR A 384 10.22 -5.19 22.87
C THR A 384 9.38 -4.18 23.65
N GLY A 385 8.60 -4.65 24.62
CA GLY A 385 7.83 -3.82 25.53
C GLY A 385 8.70 -3.18 26.61
N ARG A 386 8.21 -2.08 27.20
CA ARG A 386 8.94 -1.32 28.23
C ARG A 386 9.20 -2.11 29.53
N ARG A 387 8.50 -3.22 29.78
CA ARG A 387 8.75 -4.11 30.93
C ARG A 387 9.50 -5.38 30.54
N GLY A 388 10.02 -5.43 29.31
CA GLY A 388 10.77 -6.57 28.77
C GLY A 388 9.88 -7.69 28.24
N GLU A 389 8.59 -7.44 28.01
CA GLU A 389 7.76 -8.35 27.22
C GLU A 389 8.23 -8.37 25.76
N ILE A 390 8.07 -9.51 25.10
CA ILE A 390 8.29 -9.62 23.66
C ILE A 390 6.93 -9.65 22.98
N TYR A 391 6.70 -8.71 22.06
CA TYR A 391 5.56 -8.75 21.16
C TYR A 391 5.96 -9.46 19.89
N LEU A 392 5.23 -10.52 19.54
CA LEU A 392 5.45 -11.29 18.31
C LEU A 392 4.13 -11.36 17.54
N SER A 393 4.11 -10.83 16.33
CA SER A 393 2.94 -10.94 15.46
C SER A 393 3.20 -11.86 14.29
N PHE A 394 2.20 -12.63 13.90
CA PHE A 394 2.15 -13.42 12.68
C PHE A 394 1.09 -12.84 11.76
N PHE A 395 1.41 -12.73 10.48
CA PHE A 395 0.50 -12.23 9.45
C PHE A 395 0.43 -13.24 8.32
N ASN A 396 -0.79 -13.55 7.89
CA ASN A 396 -1.03 -14.41 6.75
C ASN A 396 -1.55 -13.58 5.58
N LEU A 397 -0.66 -13.26 4.64
CA LEU A 397 -1.02 -12.48 3.46
C LEU A 397 -1.63 -13.32 2.33
N SER A 398 -1.70 -14.65 2.52
CA SER A 398 -2.19 -15.57 1.52
C SER A 398 -3.72 -15.66 1.52
N SER A 399 -4.27 -16.17 0.42
CA SER A 399 -5.70 -16.39 0.22
C SER A 399 -6.27 -17.62 0.96
N ARG A 400 -5.46 -18.30 1.78
CA ARG A 400 -5.83 -19.53 2.50
C ARG A 400 -5.41 -19.42 3.95
N LYS A 401 -6.03 -20.21 4.82
CA LYS A 401 -5.61 -20.34 6.23
C LYS A 401 -4.24 -21.04 6.32
N MET A 402 -3.35 -20.49 7.14
CA MET A 402 -1.98 -20.99 7.30
C MET A 402 -1.66 -21.24 8.78
N VAL A 403 -0.89 -22.28 9.09
CA VAL A 403 -0.28 -22.42 10.43
C VAL A 403 1.10 -21.80 10.37
N ILE A 404 1.30 -20.70 11.09
CA ILE A 404 2.57 -19.96 11.16
C ILE A 404 3.27 -20.31 12.45
N SER A 405 4.57 -20.57 12.37
CA SER A 405 5.38 -21.05 13.49
C SER A 405 6.70 -20.29 13.63
N ALA A 406 7.14 -20.07 14.86
CA ALA A 406 8.44 -19.52 15.20
C ALA A 406 9.10 -20.34 16.31
N LYS A 407 10.41 -20.58 16.23
CA LYS A 407 11.15 -21.21 17.33
C LYS A 407 11.43 -20.18 18.42
N VAL A 408 11.27 -20.57 19.68
CA VAL A 408 11.58 -19.69 20.83
C VAL A 408 13.06 -19.29 20.82
N SER A 409 13.95 -20.20 20.42
CA SER A 409 15.39 -19.91 20.32
C SER A 409 15.75 -18.86 19.28
N ASP A 410 14.96 -18.68 18.22
CA ASP A 410 15.21 -17.65 17.21
C ASP A 410 14.88 -16.24 17.72
N LEU A 411 14.08 -16.12 18.79
CA LEU A 411 13.83 -14.84 19.46
C LEU A 411 15.10 -14.26 20.11
N ASN A 412 16.09 -15.09 20.45
CA ASN A 412 17.39 -14.64 20.98
C ASN A 412 18.15 -13.77 19.97
N ARG A 413 17.97 -14.02 18.67
CA ARG A 413 18.64 -13.26 17.59
C ARG A 413 18.15 -11.81 17.55
N VAL A 414 16.91 -11.60 17.98
CA VAL A 414 16.27 -10.29 17.96
C VAL A 414 16.20 -9.62 19.33
N HIS A 415 16.49 -10.38 20.40
CA HIS A 415 16.53 -9.90 21.77
C HIS A 415 17.77 -10.46 22.51
N PRO A 416 18.99 -9.99 22.17
CA PRO A 416 20.26 -10.64 22.56
C PRO A 416 20.56 -10.65 24.06
N TRP A 417 19.83 -9.87 24.85
CA TRP A 417 20.06 -9.72 26.30
C TRP A 417 19.50 -10.87 27.15
N ARG A 418 18.80 -11.86 26.57
CA ARG A 418 18.25 -13.01 27.32
C ARG A 418 18.50 -14.31 26.56
N SER A 419 19.04 -15.32 27.23
CA SER A 419 19.23 -16.66 26.66
C SER A 419 17.93 -17.46 26.76
N LEU A 420 17.00 -17.23 25.84
CA LEU A 420 15.71 -17.91 25.84
C LEU A 420 15.86 -19.36 25.38
N HIS A 421 15.33 -20.27 26.20
CA HIS A 421 15.31 -21.70 25.96
C HIS A 421 13.87 -22.24 26.09
N GLN A 422 13.64 -23.51 25.73
CA GLN A 422 12.31 -24.12 25.88
C GLN A 422 11.82 -23.99 27.33
N GLY A 423 10.56 -23.59 27.51
CA GLY A 423 9.98 -23.40 28.84
C GLY A 423 10.24 -22.03 29.49
N SER A 424 11.11 -21.19 28.91
CA SER A 424 11.47 -19.89 29.50
C SER A 424 10.40 -18.80 29.35
N CYS A 425 9.45 -18.96 28.44
CA CYS A 425 8.44 -17.96 28.12
C CYS A 425 7.03 -18.46 28.39
N THR A 426 6.16 -17.58 28.88
CA THR A 426 4.70 -17.75 28.83
C THR A 426 4.11 -16.81 27.78
N TYR A 427 3.01 -17.18 27.13
CA TYR A 427 2.45 -16.35 26.07
C TYR A 427 0.93 -16.39 25.94
N ARG A 428 0.36 -15.23 25.58
CA ARG A 428 -1.07 -15.02 25.35
C ARG A 428 -1.31 -14.40 23.98
N GLU A 429 -2.36 -14.81 23.29
CA GLU A 429 -2.80 -14.18 22.03
C GLU A 429 -3.82 -13.05 22.31
N VAL A 430 -3.59 -11.89 21.72
CA VAL A 430 -4.25 -10.63 22.07
C VAL A 430 -5.70 -10.57 21.56
N TRP A 431 -5.96 -10.98 20.32
CA TRP A 431 -7.26 -10.82 19.68
C TRP A 431 -8.32 -11.81 20.18
N THR A 432 -7.91 -13.03 20.50
CA THR A 432 -8.73 -14.11 21.05
C THR A 432 -8.74 -14.11 22.58
N GLY A 433 -7.77 -13.43 23.21
CA GLY A 433 -7.57 -13.45 24.66
C GLY A 433 -7.06 -14.79 25.21
N LYS A 434 -6.77 -15.77 24.35
CA LYS A 434 -6.38 -17.12 24.75
C LYS A 434 -4.98 -17.13 25.35
N ASP A 435 -4.88 -17.61 26.57
CA ASP A 435 -3.61 -17.91 27.24
C ASP A 435 -3.15 -19.32 26.84
N TYR A 436 -1.93 -19.43 26.34
CA TYR A 436 -1.32 -20.70 25.94
C TYR A 436 -0.36 -21.25 26.99
N GLY A 437 -0.13 -20.52 28.08
CA GLY A 437 0.80 -20.89 29.13
C GLY A 437 2.24 -20.93 28.64
N VAL A 438 2.99 -21.95 29.06
CA VAL A 438 4.43 -22.07 28.80
C VAL A 438 4.70 -22.44 27.33
N ALA A 439 5.58 -21.66 26.69
CA ALA A 439 6.05 -21.89 25.34
C ALA A 439 6.88 -23.17 25.25
N LYS A 440 6.50 -24.03 24.31
CA LYS A 440 7.31 -25.18 23.88
C LYS A 440 8.52 -24.70 23.06
N GLU A 441 9.24 -25.61 22.44
CA GLU A 441 10.34 -25.25 21.52
C GLU A 441 9.87 -24.32 20.38
N THR A 442 8.65 -24.52 19.90
CA THR A 442 8.02 -23.76 18.80
C THR A 442 6.68 -23.21 19.23
N ILE A 443 6.42 -21.95 18.86
CA ILE A 443 5.13 -21.28 18.98
C ILE A 443 4.45 -21.36 17.62
N SER A 444 3.28 -22.00 17.54
CA SER A 444 2.54 -22.23 16.30
C SER A 444 1.09 -21.80 16.44
N LEU A 445 0.61 -20.94 15.53
CA LEU A 445 -0.79 -20.52 15.49
C LEU A 445 -1.36 -20.64 14.08
N ALA A 446 -2.63 -21.04 14.03
CA ALA A 446 -3.39 -21.05 12.79
C ALA A 446 -3.97 -19.66 12.55
N VAL A 447 -3.62 -19.04 11.44
CA VAL A 447 -3.98 -17.67 11.06
C VAL A 447 -4.87 -17.70 9.83
N ALA A 448 -6.05 -17.08 9.91
CA ALA A 448 -7.01 -17.01 8.82
C ALA A 448 -6.43 -16.31 7.58
N LYS A 449 -7.09 -16.47 6.43
CA LYS A 449 -6.78 -15.70 5.22
C LYS A 449 -6.76 -14.20 5.57
N HIS A 450 -5.71 -13.49 5.18
CA HIS A 450 -5.53 -12.05 5.42
C HIS A 450 -5.53 -11.63 6.90
N GLY A 451 -5.52 -12.61 7.81
CA GLY A 451 -5.57 -12.38 9.24
C GLY A 451 -4.20 -12.24 9.88
N CYS A 452 -4.23 -11.95 11.17
CA CYS A 452 -3.04 -11.90 12.02
C CYS A 452 -3.27 -12.62 13.35
N ALA A 453 -2.19 -12.92 14.03
CA ALA A 453 -2.17 -13.25 15.45
C ALA A 453 -1.13 -12.35 16.13
N LEU A 454 -1.45 -11.80 17.29
CA LEU A 454 -0.52 -10.98 18.06
C LEU A 454 -0.30 -11.63 19.41
N LEU A 455 0.95 -11.91 19.74
CA LEU A 455 1.35 -12.60 20.95
C LEU A 455 2.10 -11.65 21.88
N VAL A 456 1.77 -11.72 23.17
CA VAL A 456 2.56 -11.12 24.24
C VAL A 456 3.27 -12.24 24.96
N LEU A 457 4.61 -12.26 24.88
CA LEU A 457 5.46 -13.24 25.53
C LEU A 457 6.10 -12.59 26.77
N ARG A 458 6.05 -13.29 27.89
CA ARG A 458 6.75 -12.94 29.12
C ARG A 458 7.77 -14.03 29.40
N CYS A 459 9.03 -13.70 29.20
CA CYS A 459 10.14 -14.63 29.33
C CYS A 459 10.97 -14.35 30.57
N SER A 460 11.21 -15.38 31.36
CA SER A 460 12.19 -15.36 32.45
C SER A 460 13.58 -15.70 31.89
N PRO A 461 14.66 -15.09 32.40
CA PRO A 461 16.03 -15.42 31.99
C PRO A 461 16.41 -16.88 32.25
#